data_AF-A0A9Q3KDF4-F1
#
_entry.id   AF-A0A9Q3KDF4-F1
#
_cell.length_a   1.000
_cell.length_b   1.000
_cell.length_c   1.000
_cell.angle_alpha   90.00
_cell.angle_beta   90.00
_cell.angle_gamma   90.00
#
_symmetry.space_group_name_H-M   'P 1'
#
loop_
_entity.id
_entity.type
_entity.pdbx_description
1 polymer ?
#
loop_
_entity_poly.entity_id
_entity_poly.type
_entity_poly.pdbx_seq_one_letter_code
_entity_poly.pdbx_strand_id
1 'polypeptide(L)'
;MDLPPSSYHDSLEELWDEEEEPEEVETMMKGVPPTYHQYLDVFYKVKAEKLPPHGACDHHIELEGSLPPVGVIYTFSKKESDTLRAYISDNVEKGFILPSPSSTGAPVLFVKKKDGGLRWSVD
;
A
#
# COMPACT_ATOMS: atom_id res chain seq x y z
N MET A 1 -20.00 20.21 -40.73
CA MET A 1 -19.81 18.77 -41.02
C MET A 1 -18.53 18.70 -41.83
N ASP A 2 -17.39 18.20 -41.36
CA ASP A 2 -17.13 17.39 -40.17
C ASP A 2 -15.68 17.59 -39.69
N LEU A 3 -15.49 17.48 -38.37
CA LEU A 3 -14.18 17.45 -37.71
C LEU A 3 -13.42 16.17 -38.11
N PRO A 4 -12.08 16.19 -38.20
CA PRO A 4 -11.31 14.95 -38.38
C PRO A 4 -11.49 14.04 -37.16
N PRO A 5 -11.51 12.71 -37.34
CA PRO A 5 -11.84 11.77 -36.29
C PRO A 5 -10.75 11.73 -35.21
N SER A 6 -11.23 11.73 -33.97
CA SER A 6 -10.51 11.33 -32.76
C SER A 6 -9.89 9.94 -32.93
N SER A 7 -8.61 9.87 -33.27
CA SER A 7 -7.84 8.61 -33.27
C SER A 7 -6.71 8.65 -32.24
N TYR A 8 -7.01 9.21 -31.07
CA TYR A 8 -6.14 9.19 -29.89
C TYR A 8 -6.78 8.39 -28.75
N HIS A 9 -7.44 7.29 -29.09
CA HIS A 9 -8.06 6.41 -28.10
C HIS A 9 -7.80 4.93 -28.37
N ASP A 10 -6.65 4.60 -28.94
CA ASP A 10 -6.37 3.22 -29.34
C ASP A 10 -4.90 2.83 -29.17
N SER A 11 -4.22 3.33 -28.13
CA SER A 11 -2.83 2.95 -27.84
C SER A 11 -2.52 2.90 -26.34
N LEU A 12 -3.53 2.65 -25.52
CA LEU A 12 -3.38 2.47 -24.06
C LEU A 12 -4.23 1.31 -23.51
N GLU A 13 -4.87 0.52 -24.38
CA GLU A 13 -5.54 -0.73 -24.02
C GLU A 13 -4.72 -1.98 -24.40
N GLU A 14 -3.60 -1.84 -25.14
CA GLU A 14 -2.73 -2.97 -25.54
C GLU A 14 -1.42 -3.03 -24.76
N LEU A 15 -1.47 -2.97 -23.42
CA LEU A 15 -0.25 -3.16 -22.61
C LEU A 15 -0.42 -3.97 -21.33
N TRP A 16 -1.55 -4.67 -21.15
CA TRP A 16 -1.69 -5.74 -20.17
C TRP A 16 -2.07 -7.04 -20.87
N ASP A 17 -1.08 -7.66 -21.51
CA ASP A 17 -1.17 -9.06 -21.90
C ASP A 17 -1.34 -9.93 -20.66
N GLU A 18 -2.45 -10.66 -20.67
CA GLU A 18 -2.89 -11.66 -19.71
C GLU A 18 -1.95 -12.87 -19.72
N GLU A 19 -1.09 -12.98 -18.72
CA GLU A 19 -0.70 -14.28 -18.16
C GLU A 19 -1.03 -14.25 -16.67
N GLU A 20 -2.34 -14.28 -16.35
CA GLU A 20 -2.79 -14.62 -15.00
C GLU A 20 -2.54 -16.12 -14.79
N GLU A 21 -1.57 -16.46 -13.93
CA GLU A 21 -1.23 -17.84 -13.55
C GLU A 21 -2.50 -18.60 -13.07
N PRO A 22 -2.97 -19.63 -13.79
CA PRO A 22 -4.28 -20.26 -13.55
C PRO A 22 -4.40 -20.91 -12.16
N GLU A 23 -3.28 -21.23 -11.52
CA GLU A 23 -3.22 -21.84 -10.20
C GLU A 23 -3.72 -20.87 -9.10
N GLU A 24 -3.45 -19.56 -9.23
CA GLU A 24 -3.87 -18.57 -8.23
C GLU A 24 -5.39 -18.35 -8.25
N VAL A 25 -6.00 -18.29 -9.44
CA VAL A 25 -7.45 -18.05 -9.60
C VAL A 25 -8.27 -19.19 -9.00
N GLU A 26 -7.84 -20.44 -9.19
CA GLU A 26 -8.52 -21.60 -8.61
C GLU A 26 -8.49 -21.59 -7.08
N THR A 27 -7.37 -21.17 -6.48
CA THR A 27 -7.26 -21.04 -5.02
C THR A 27 -8.18 -19.94 -4.49
N MET A 28 -8.30 -18.81 -5.20
CA MET A 28 -9.19 -17.70 -4.81
C MET A 28 -10.66 -18.09 -4.92
N MET A 29 -11.07 -18.77 -6.00
CA MET A 29 -12.44 -19.25 -6.18
C MET A 29 -12.90 -20.19 -5.05
N LYS A 30 -11.99 -20.99 -4.49
CA LYS A 30 -12.27 -21.87 -3.33
C LYS A 30 -12.43 -21.09 -2.02
N GLY A 31 -11.71 -19.97 -1.85
CA GLY A 31 -11.72 -19.16 -0.63
C GLY A 31 -12.76 -18.03 -0.61
N VAL A 32 -13.14 -17.51 -1.78
CA VAL A 32 -14.05 -16.38 -1.94
C VAL A 32 -15.48 -16.90 -2.13
N PRO A 33 -16.48 -16.38 -1.37
CA PRO A 33 -17.87 -16.78 -1.56
C PRO A 33 -18.38 -16.54 -2.99
N PRO A 34 -19.24 -17.40 -3.55
CA PRO A 34 -19.70 -17.30 -4.95
C PRO A 34 -20.31 -15.95 -5.34
N THR A 35 -20.92 -15.24 -4.39
CA THR A 35 -21.50 -13.90 -4.60
C THR A 35 -20.46 -12.84 -4.99
N TYR A 36 -19.17 -13.09 -4.73
CA TYR A 36 -18.06 -12.18 -4.99
C TYR A 36 -17.14 -12.66 -6.12
N HIS A 37 -17.49 -13.74 -6.84
CA HIS A 37 -16.65 -14.26 -7.92
C HIS A 37 -16.47 -13.27 -9.09
N GLN A 38 -17.38 -12.31 -9.25
CA GLN A 38 -17.21 -11.22 -10.22
C GLN A 38 -16.13 -10.19 -9.82
N TYR A 39 -15.64 -10.24 -8.58
CA TYR A 39 -14.64 -9.31 -8.02
C TYR A 39 -13.36 -10.05 -7.60
N LEU A 40 -13.05 -11.19 -8.22
CA LEU A 40 -11.85 -11.98 -7.88
C LEU A 40 -10.57 -11.16 -8.02
N ASP A 41 -10.55 -10.23 -8.97
CA ASP A 41 -9.47 -9.26 -9.20
C ASP A 41 -9.08 -8.46 -7.94
N VAL A 42 -10.05 -8.13 -7.09
CA VAL A 42 -9.83 -7.39 -5.82
C VAL A 42 -9.10 -8.24 -4.77
N PHE A 43 -9.16 -9.57 -4.89
CA PHE A 43 -8.53 -10.49 -3.94
C PHE A 43 -7.09 -10.88 -4.34
N TYR A 44 -6.58 -10.40 -5.48
CA TYR A 44 -5.19 -10.63 -5.87
C TYR A 44 -4.24 -9.86 -4.96
N LYS A 45 -3.47 -10.61 -4.17
CA LYS A 45 -2.50 -10.04 -3.24
C LYS A 45 -1.49 -9.13 -3.93
N VAL A 46 -0.97 -9.53 -5.10
CA VAL A 46 0.00 -8.75 -5.85
C VAL A 46 -0.58 -7.43 -6.36
N LYS A 47 -1.86 -7.42 -6.77
CA LYS A 47 -2.56 -6.18 -7.16
C LYS A 47 -2.79 -5.28 -5.93
N ALA A 48 -3.13 -5.86 -4.78
CA ALA A 48 -3.34 -5.14 -3.53
C ALA A 48 -2.05 -4.54 -2.91
N GLU A 49 -0.87 -5.06 -3.27
CA GLU A 49 0.42 -4.55 -2.80
C GLU A 49 0.97 -3.36 -3.61
N LYS A 50 0.18 -2.83 -4.57
CA LYS A 50 0.52 -1.64 -5.35
C LYS A 50 -0.28 -0.44 -4.86
N LEU A 51 0.35 0.73 -4.81
CA LEU A 51 -0.38 1.97 -4.54
C LEU A 51 -1.40 2.20 -5.67
N PRO A 52 -2.62 2.64 -5.33
CA PRO A 52 -3.57 3.08 -6.34
C PRO A 52 -2.98 4.28 -7.10
N PRO A 53 -3.38 4.49 -8.37
CA PRO A 53 -3.04 5.71 -9.08
C PRO A 53 -3.58 6.94 -8.32
N HIS A 54 -2.86 8.06 -8.43
CA HIS A 54 -3.31 9.33 -7.88
C HIS A 54 -4.72 9.67 -8.40
N GLY A 55 -5.62 9.99 -7.47
CA GLY A 55 -7.01 10.32 -7.77
C GLY A 55 -7.22 11.81 -8.02
N ALA A 56 -8.49 12.22 -8.12
CA ALA A 56 -8.85 13.64 -8.20
C ALA A 56 -8.52 14.42 -6.91
N CYS A 57 -8.43 13.72 -5.77
CA CYS A 57 -8.10 14.28 -4.47
C CYS A 57 -7.11 13.37 -3.77
N ASP A 58 -5.89 13.85 -3.53
CA ASP A 58 -4.95 13.21 -2.61
C ASP A 58 -5.17 13.72 -1.17
N HIS A 59 -4.84 12.89 -0.19
CA HIS A 59 -4.92 13.30 1.21
C HIS A 59 -3.83 14.34 1.50
N HIS A 60 -4.23 15.58 1.74
CA HIS A 60 -3.35 16.67 2.14
C HIS A 60 -3.57 17.00 3.62
N ILE A 61 -2.47 17.20 4.35
CA ILE A 61 -2.48 17.63 5.75
C ILE A 61 -2.01 19.08 5.77
N GLU A 62 -2.95 20.01 5.99
CA GLU A 62 -2.63 21.42 6.21
C GLU A 62 -2.07 21.61 7.62
N LEU A 63 -0.92 22.27 7.73
CA LEU A 63 -0.33 22.59 9.02
C LEU A 63 -0.78 23.98 9.47
N GLU A 64 -1.36 24.06 10.66
CA GLU A 64 -1.68 25.33 11.31
C GLU A 64 -0.49 25.81 12.15
N GLY A 65 0.09 26.97 11.81
CA GLY A 65 1.16 27.58 12.59
C GLY A 65 2.55 27.01 12.31
N SER A 66 3.22 26.49 13.36
CA SER A 66 4.62 26.02 13.28
C SER A 66 4.73 24.52 12.99
N LEU A 67 5.90 24.09 12.50
CA LEU A 67 6.19 22.68 12.29
C LEU A 67 6.03 21.85 13.58
N PRO A 68 5.58 20.58 13.49
CA PRO A 68 5.49 19.72 14.65
C PRO A 68 6.90 19.43 15.20
N PRO A 69 7.05 19.28 16.52
CA PRO A 69 8.34 18.94 17.11
C PRO A 69 8.81 17.54 16.66
N VAL A 70 10.12 17.30 16.79
CA VAL A 70 10.69 15.97 16.57
C VAL A 70 10.34 15.09 17.77
N GLY A 71 9.64 13.98 17.50
CA GLY A 71 9.28 12.98 18.49
C GLY A 71 10.51 12.30 19.11
N VAL A 72 10.36 11.83 20.35
CA VAL A 72 11.40 11.08 21.05
C VAL A 72 11.60 9.69 20.42
N ILE A 73 12.84 9.24 20.28
CA ILE A 73 13.12 7.89 19.79
C ILE A 73 13.21 6.93 20.98
N TYR A 74 12.28 5.98 21.04
CA TYR A 74 12.29 4.93 22.05
C TYR A 74 13.31 3.83 21.75
N THR A 75 13.83 3.20 22.80
CA THR A 75 14.68 2.02 22.67
C THR A 75 13.81 0.78 22.44
N PHE A 76 14.20 -0.03 21.47
CA PHE A 76 13.49 -1.28 21.14
C PHE A 76 14.30 -2.49 21.60
N SER A 77 13.60 -3.55 22.01
CA SER A 77 14.21 -4.87 22.14
C SER A 77 14.66 -5.39 20.77
N LYS A 78 15.48 -6.45 20.77
CA LYS A 78 15.92 -7.10 19.52
C LYS A 78 14.73 -7.53 18.66
N LYS A 79 13.73 -8.18 19.26
CA LYS A 79 12.54 -8.68 18.56
C LYS A 79 11.75 -7.54 17.91
N GLU A 80 11.57 -6.43 18.62
CA GLU A 80 10.89 -5.23 18.11
C GLU A 80 11.69 -4.58 16.97
N SER A 81 13.01 -4.47 17.13
CA SER A 81 13.89 -3.93 16.09
C SER A 81 13.86 -4.75 14.80
N ASP A 82 13.93 -6.08 14.92
CA ASP A 82 13.87 -6.99 13.77
C ASP A 82 12.49 -6.89 13.07
N THR A 83 11.41 -6.80 13.86
CA THR A 83 10.05 -6.63 13.34
C THR A 83 9.90 -5.30 12.59
N LEU A 84 10.43 -4.21 13.16
CA LEU A 84 10.37 -2.88 12.54
C LEU A 84 11.16 -2.84 11.23
N ARG A 85 12.36 -3.42 11.20
CA ARG A 85 13.21 -3.47 10.00
C ARG A 85 12.56 -4.25 8.87
N ALA A 86 11.99 -5.41 9.16
CA ALA A 86 11.26 -6.20 8.18
C ALA A 86 10.09 -5.40 7.60
N TYR A 87 9.28 -4.79 8.46
CA TYR A 87 8.17 -3.95 8.01
C TYR A 87 8.62 -2.80 7.11
N ILE A 88 9.67 -2.06 7.50
CA ILE A 88 10.19 -0.94 6.69
C ILE A 88 10.69 -1.45 5.34
N SER A 89 11.47 -2.52 5.31
CA SER A 89 12.01 -3.09 4.07
C SER A 89 10.89 -3.47 3.11
N ASP A 90 9.90 -4.23 3.59
CA ASP A 90 8.78 -4.70 2.78
C ASP A 90 7.94 -3.54 2.22
N ASN A 91 7.73 -2.47 3.01
CA ASN A 91 6.90 -1.34 2.57
C ASN A 91 7.66 -0.34 1.69
N VAL A 92 8.98 -0.27 1.80
CA VAL A 92 9.82 0.45 0.84
C VAL A 92 9.84 -0.26 -0.50
N GLU A 93 9.97 -1.60 -0.51
CA GLU A 93 9.93 -2.40 -1.73
C GLU A 93 8.58 -2.28 -2.46
N LYS A 94 7.47 -2.29 -1.71
CA LYS A 94 6.11 -2.05 -2.23
C LYS A 94 5.85 -0.61 -2.66
N GLY A 95 6.73 0.32 -2.30
CA GLY A 95 6.54 1.75 -2.53
C GLY A 95 5.48 2.42 -1.65
N PHE A 96 5.00 1.75 -0.60
CA PHE A 96 4.02 2.29 0.35
C PHE A 96 4.60 3.39 1.23
N ILE A 97 5.89 3.31 1.53
CA ILE A 97 6.64 4.33 2.25
C ILE A 97 7.95 4.62 1.53
N LEU A 98 8.50 5.82 1.74
CA LEU A 98 9.80 6.21 1.22
C LEU A 98 10.60 6.97 2.29
N PRO A 99 11.94 6.99 2.19
CA PRO A 99 12.77 7.88 3.00
C PRO A 99 12.33 9.34 2.79
N SER A 100 12.12 10.06 3.89
CA SER A 100 11.69 11.46 3.87
C SER A 100 12.80 12.38 4.37
N PRO A 101 13.01 13.56 3.74
CA PRO A 101 13.92 14.59 4.23
C PRO A 101 13.28 15.51 5.29
N SER A 102 12.09 15.17 5.80
CA SER A 102 11.36 15.96 6.80
C SER A 102 12.20 16.25 8.05
N SER A 103 12.15 17.49 8.52
CA SER A 103 12.74 17.90 9.81
C SER A 103 11.91 17.46 11.02
N THR A 104 10.74 16.88 10.79
CA THR A 104 9.79 16.38 11.79
C THR A 104 9.64 14.86 11.64
N GLY A 105 9.46 14.16 12.75
CA GLY A 105 9.15 12.74 12.77
C GLY A 105 8.42 12.34 14.06
N ALA A 106 7.62 11.29 13.99
CA ALA A 106 6.91 10.72 15.14
C ALA A 106 7.57 9.41 15.59
N PRO A 107 7.50 9.06 16.89
CA PRO A 107 8.00 7.79 17.38
C PRO A 107 7.22 6.61 16.80
N VAL A 108 7.82 5.43 16.87
CA VAL A 108 7.10 4.15 16.70
C VAL A 108 7.00 3.46 18.05
N LEU A 109 5.82 2.90 18.34
CA LEU A 109 5.52 2.12 19.53
C LEU A 109 5.08 0.70 19.13
N PHE A 110 5.28 -0.25 20.04
CA PHE A 110 4.83 -1.63 19.88
C PHE A 110 3.73 -1.99 20.88
N VAL A 111 2.65 -2.55 20.35
CA VAL A 111 1.52 -3.08 21.12
C VAL A 111 1.46 -4.59 20.95
N LYS A 112 1.35 -5.32 22.07
CA LYS A 112 1.17 -6.77 22.05
C LYS A 112 -0.25 -7.12 21.62
N LYS A 113 -0.36 -7.98 20.61
CA LYS A 113 -1.63 -8.58 20.20
C LYS A 113 -2.02 -9.73 21.14
N LYS A 114 -3.30 -10.12 21.10
CA LYS A 114 -3.82 -11.26 21.88
C LYS A 114 -3.16 -12.59 21.53
N ASP A 115 -2.71 -12.75 20.29
CA ASP A 115 -2.01 -13.93 19.77
C ASP A 115 -0.51 -13.98 20.14
N GLY A 116 -0.01 -13.00 20.90
CA GLY A 116 1.42 -12.88 21.27
C GLY A 116 2.28 -12.24 20.18
N GLY A 117 1.69 -11.84 19.05
CA GLY A 117 2.32 -11.05 18.01
C GLY A 117 2.54 -9.59 18.42
N LEU A 118 3.34 -8.88 17.64
CA LEU A 118 3.58 -7.44 17.80
C LEU A 118 2.82 -6.67 16.71
N ARG A 119 2.22 -5.53 17.08
CA ARG A 119 1.72 -4.50 16.17
C ARG A 119 2.54 -3.24 16.44
N TRP A 120 3.14 -2.69 15.41
CA TRP A 120 3.75 -1.36 15.51
C TRP A 120 2.66 -0.28 15.27
N SER A 121 2.82 0.90 15.87
CA SER A 121 1.99 2.09 15.68
C SER A 121 2.88 3.31 15.63
N VAL A 122 2.51 4.30 14.82
CA VAL A 122 3.04 5.66 14.98
C VAL A 122 2.32 6.29 16.18
N ASP A 123 3.07 6.97 17.04
CA ASP A 123 2.55 7.72 18.20
C ASP A 123 2.13 9.14 17.82
#